data_AF-A0A7W8VK41-F1
#
_entry.id   AF-A0A7W8VK41-F1
#
_cell.length_a   1.000
_cell.length_b   1.000
_cell.length_c   1.000
_cell.angle_alpha   90.00
_cell.angle_beta   90.00
_cell.angle_gamma   90.00
#
_symmetry.space_group_name_H-M   'P 1'
#
loop_
_entity.id
_entity.type
_entity.pdbx_description
1 polymer ?
#
loop_
_entity_poly.entity_id
_entity_poly.type
_entity_poly.pdbx_seq_one_letter_code
_entity_poly.pdbx_strand_id
1 'polypeptide(L)'
;MVNTIESTSKLQNLARIILGLFMILAGIGHLSIQLQEFQTQVPDWIPLNKDLVVILSGIIEILLGVAMIFWRGQRIRIGIALAIFYVLVFPGNIAQYTEHRDAFGLDTDTKRLIRLFFQPVLILLTLWSTGALKQLIGKSPGINNPQ
;
A
#
# COMPACT_ATOMS: atom_id res chain seq x y z
N MET A 1 31.31 1.75 -0.30
CA MET A 1 30.35 0.66 0.03
C MET A 1 29.54 0.35 -1.22
N VAL A 2 29.79 -0.79 -1.86
CA VAL A 2 28.92 -1.28 -2.94
C VAL A 2 27.61 -1.70 -2.28
N ASN A 3 26.52 -0.98 -2.52
CA ASN A 3 25.18 -1.46 -2.18
C ASN A 3 24.97 -2.73 -2.99
N THR A 4 25.11 -3.90 -2.37
CA THR A 4 24.62 -5.15 -2.93
C THR A 4 23.14 -4.99 -3.12
N ILE A 5 22.72 -4.76 -4.38
CA ILE A 5 21.32 -4.72 -4.75
C ILE A 5 20.80 -6.14 -4.47
N GLU A 6 20.14 -6.35 -3.32
CA GLU A 6 19.49 -7.60 -2.94
C GLU A 6 18.71 -8.11 -4.14
N SER A 7 19.13 -9.22 -4.76
CA SER A 7 18.49 -9.69 -5.99
C SER A 7 17.09 -10.23 -5.68
N THR A 8 16.12 -9.94 -6.55
CA THR A 8 14.75 -10.47 -6.41
C THR A 8 14.50 -11.48 -7.51
N SER A 9 13.70 -12.50 -7.22
CA SER A 9 13.29 -13.51 -8.18
C SER A 9 12.40 -12.94 -9.29
N LYS A 10 12.20 -13.71 -10.36
CA LYS A 10 11.23 -13.37 -11.42
C LYS A 10 9.81 -13.22 -10.87
N LEU A 11 9.42 -14.07 -9.92
CA LEU A 11 8.10 -14.03 -9.28
C LEU A 11 7.92 -12.76 -8.43
N GLN A 12 8.92 -12.38 -7.65
CA GLN A 12 8.90 -11.11 -6.90
C GLN A 12 8.78 -9.91 -7.83
N ASN A 13 9.51 -9.92 -8.95
CA ASN A 13 9.41 -8.84 -9.95
C ASN A 13 8.04 -8.78 -10.60
N LEU A 14 7.43 -9.92 -10.93
CA LEU A 14 6.07 -9.98 -11.47
C LEU A 14 5.06 -9.43 -10.46
N ALA A 15 5.11 -9.89 -9.21
CA ALA A 15 4.25 -9.40 -8.13
C ALA A 15 4.40 -7.89 -7.92
N ARG A 16 5.63 -7.36 -7.92
CA ARG A 16 5.93 -5.92 -7.83
C ARG A 16 5.26 -5.13 -8.96
N ILE A 17 5.33 -5.63 -10.20
CA ILE A 17 4.72 -4.98 -11.35
C ILE A 17 3.19 -5.00 -11.25
N ILE A 18 2.60 -6.14 -10.89
CA ILE A 18 1.15 -6.29 -10.69
C ILE A 18 0.66 -5.33 -9.60
N LEU A 19 1.35 -5.28 -8.46
CA LEU A 19 1.05 -4.34 -7.38
C LEU A 19 1.14 -2.88 -7.85
N GLY A 20 2.19 -2.53 -8.60
CA GLY A 20 2.34 -1.19 -9.16
C GLY A 20 1.21 -0.81 -10.11
N LEU A 21 0.78 -1.73 -10.97
CA LEU A 21 -0.36 -1.53 -11.87
C LEU A 21 -1.67 -1.37 -11.09
N PHE A 22 -1.88 -2.20 -10.07
CA PHE A 22 -3.05 -2.09 -9.19
C PHE A 22 -3.12 -0.72 -8.51
N MET A 23 -1.99 -0.21 -8.00
CA MET A 23 -1.91 1.13 -7.40
C MET A 23 -2.22 2.25 -8.39
N ILE A 24 -1.71 2.16 -9.63
CA ILE A 24 -2.02 3.14 -10.66
C ILE A 24 -3.52 3.15 -10.98
N LEU A 25 -4.13 1.96 -11.13
CA LEU A 25 -5.56 1.85 -11.40
C LEU A 25 -6.41 2.36 -10.24
N ALA A 26 -6.04 2.04 -8.99
CA ALA A 26 -6.70 2.57 -7.80
C ALA A 26 -6.63 4.10 -7.74
N GLY A 27 -5.45 4.67 -8.00
CA GLY A 27 -5.27 6.13 -7.97
C GLY A 27 -5.99 6.84 -9.11
N ILE A 28 -6.09 6.24 -10.31
CA ILE A 28 -6.98 6.74 -11.36
C ILE A 28 -8.45 6.70 -10.89
N GLY A 29 -8.86 5.63 -10.19
CA GLY A 29 -10.19 5.51 -9.60
C GLY A 29 -10.52 6.65 -8.63
N HIS A 30 -9.59 7.01 -7.74
CA HIS A 30 -9.71 8.13 -6.80
C HIS A 30 -9.94 9.47 -7.51
N LEU A 31 -9.33 9.65 -8.69
CA LEU A 31 -9.39 10.90 -9.45
C LEU A 31 -10.50 10.93 -10.52
N SER A 32 -11.33 9.87 -10.61
CA SER A 32 -12.34 9.75 -11.67
C SER A 32 -13.67 9.19 -11.17
N ILE A 33 -14.02 7.98 -11.59
CA ILE A 33 -15.39 7.43 -11.54
C ILE A 33 -15.76 6.95 -10.12
N GLN A 34 -14.79 6.72 -9.25
CA GLN A 34 -15.01 6.12 -7.92
C GLN A 34 -14.86 7.14 -6.78
N LEU A 35 -14.85 8.45 -7.08
CA LEU A 35 -14.65 9.49 -6.07
C LEU A 35 -15.60 9.35 -4.86
N GLN A 36 -16.89 9.12 -5.10
CA GLN A 36 -17.90 8.93 -4.05
C GLN A 36 -17.63 7.67 -3.21
N GLU A 37 -17.29 6.56 -3.86
CA GLU A 37 -16.95 5.29 -3.20
C GLU A 37 -15.74 5.46 -2.26
N PHE A 38 -14.74 6.23 -2.67
CA PHE A 38 -13.56 6.53 -1.86
C PHE A 38 -13.86 7.52 -0.73
N GLN A 39 -14.70 8.54 -0.94
CA GLN A 39 -15.14 9.45 0.12
C GLN A 39 -15.84 8.70 1.26
N THR A 40 -16.63 7.67 0.92
CA THR A 40 -17.27 6.78 1.90
C THR A 40 -16.26 6.06 2.80
N GLN A 41 -15.02 5.84 2.32
CA GLN A 41 -13.96 5.25 3.14
C GLN A 41 -13.30 6.26 4.08
N VAL A 42 -13.44 7.57 3.86
CA VAL A 42 -12.82 8.58 4.72
C VAL A 42 -13.63 8.69 6.01
N PRO A 43 -13.05 8.33 7.18
CA PRO A 43 -13.76 8.40 8.44
C PRO A 43 -14.05 9.83 8.85
N ASP A 44 -15.16 10.07 9.55
CA ASP A 44 -15.61 11.44 9.88
C ASP A 44 -14.75 12.12 10.95
N TRP A 45 -13.97 11.35 11.70
CA TRP A 45 -13.01 11.85 12.68
C TRP A 45 -11.69 12.36 12.07
N ILE A 46 -11.49 12.21 10.75
CA ILE A 46 -10.39 12.86 10.04
C ILE A 46 -10.73 14.35 9.88
N PRO A 47 -9.94 15.28 10.46
CA PRO A 47 -10.26 16.71 10.48
C PRO A 47 -9.85 17.40 9.16
N LEU A 48 -10.08 16.74 8.02
CA LEU A 48 -9.77 17.24 6.68
C LEU A 48 -10.97 17.03 5.77
N ASN A 49 -11.07 17.86 4.73
CA ASN A 49 -12.06 17.68 3.69
C ASN A 49 -11.87 16.32 2.98
N LYS A 50 -12.95 15.55 2.80
CA LYS A 50 -12.90 14.20 2.22
C LYS A 50 -12.36 14.20 0.78
N ASP A 51 -12.73 15.18 -0.04
CA ASP A 51 -12.23 15.30 -1.43
C ASP A 51 -10.73 15.49 -1.44
N LEU A 52 -10.23 16.36 -0.55
CA LEU A 52 -8.80 16.60 -0.42
C LEU A 52 -8.05 15.31 -0.05
N VAL A 53 -8.56 14.55 0.93
CA VAL A 53 -7.96 13.28 1.34
C VAL A 53 -7.92 12.28 0.18
N VAL A 54 -9.03 12.12 -0.53
CA VAL A 54 -9.16 11.16 -1.65
C VAL A 54 -8.32 11.56 -2.86
N ILE A 55 -8.28 12.84 -3.22
CA ILE A 55 -7.48 13.32 -4.35
C ILE A 55 -5.99 13.15 -4.05
N LEU A 56 -5.54 13.57 -2.86
CA LEU A 56 -4.13 13.47 -2.48
C LEU A 56 -3.69 12.01 -2.36
N SER A 57 -4.51 11.14 -1.78
CA SER A 57 -4.21 9.70 -1.73
C SER A 57 -4.09 9.13 -3.14
N GLY A 58 -5.03 9.43 -4.04
CA GLY A 58 -4.99 8.97 -5.43
C GLY A 58 -3.72 9.38 -6.20
N ILE A 59 -3.24 10.61 -5.99
CA ILE A 59 -1.97 11.08 -6.57
C ILE A 59 -0.79 10.26 -6.00
N ILE A 60 -0.76 10.05 -4.68
CA ILE A 60 0.29 9.27 -4.03
C ILE A 60 0.29 7.82 -4.54
N GLU A 61 -0.89 7.22 -4.73
CA GLU A 61 -1.02 5.86 -5.26
C GLU A 61 -0.44 5.73 -6.68
N ILE A 62 -0.74 6.68 -7.58
CA ILE A 62 -0.17 6.69 -8.93
C ILE A 62 1.35 6.82 -8.86
N LEU A 63 1.87 7.76 -8.07
CA LEU A 63 3.31 7.99 -7.93
C LEU A 63 4.03 6.75 -7.39
N LEU A 64 3.50 6.13 -6.34
CA LEU A 64 4.04 4.90 -5.77
C LEU A 64 3.94 3.74 -6.76
N GLY A 65 2.85 3.61 -7.50
CA GLY A 65 2.66 2.57 -8.51
C GLY A 65 3.64 2.69 -9.68
N VAL A 66 3.81 3.89 -10.23
CA VAL A 66 4.80 4.17 -11.28
C VAL A 66 6.22 3.90 -10.76
N ALA A 67 6.56 4.41 -9.58
CA ALA A 67 7.87 4.17 -8.96
C ALA A 67 8.11 2.67 -8.72
N MET A 68 7.08 1.95 -8.25
CA MET A 68 7.11 0.51 -8.06
C MET A 68 7.41 -0.26 -9.34
N ILE A 69 6.97 0.21 -10.51
CA ILE A 69 7.23 -0.47 -11.80
C ILE A 69 8.61 -0.12 -12.34
N PHE A 70 8.93 1.16 -12.44
CA PHE A 70 10.06 1.65 -13.24
C PHE A 70 11.34 1.90 -12.42
N TRP A 71 11.24 2.29 -11.14
CA TRP A 71 12.40 2.71 -10.36
C TRP A 71 13.08 1.55 -9.61
N ARG A 72 13.62 0.61 -10.38
CA ARG A 72 14.21 -0.65 -9.85
C ARG A 72 15.30 -0.42 -8.80
N GLY A 73 16.11 0.63 -8.95
CA GLY A 73 17.20 0.96 -8.03
C GLY A 73 16.75 1.41 -6.63
N GLN A 74 15.50 1.85 -6.49
CA GLN A 74 14.94 2.31 -5.20
C GLN A 74 13.79 1.41 -4.70
N ARG A 75 13.60 0.24 -5.33
CA ARG A 75 12.47 -0.65 -5.05
C ARG A 75 12.24 -0.97 -3.57
N ILE A 76 13.31 -1.11 -2.78
CA ILE A 76 13.17 -1.40 -1.35
C ILE A 76 12.57 -0.21 -0.61
N ARG A 77 13.09 1.00 -0.85
CA ARG A 77 12.55 2.23 -0.23
C ARG A 77 11.11 2.48 -0.65
N ILE A 78 10.81 2.27 -1.93
CA ILE A 78 9.45 2.41 -2.47
C ILE A 78 8.52 1.35 -1.87
N GLY A 79 8.96 0.10 -1.73
CA GLY A 79 8.19 -0.96 -1.09
C GLY A 79 7.86 -0.66 0.38
N ILE A 80 8.83 -0.12 1.12
CA ILE A 80 8.61 0.34 2.49
C ILE A 80 7.61 1.51 2.51
N ALA A 81 7.79 2.50 1.64
CA ALA A 81 6.87 3.64 1.55
C ALA A 81 5.43 3.20 1.22
N LEU A 82 5.26 2.26 0.28
CA LEU A 82 3.96 1.70 -0.06
C LEU A 82 3.36 0.87 1.08
N ALA A 83 4.16 0.08 1.79
CA ALA A 83 3.71 -0.63 2.98
C ALA A 83 3.22 0.32 4.08
N ILE A 84 3.94 1.43 4.33
CA ILE A 84 3.51 2.48 5.25
C ILE A 84 2.21 3.12 4.76
N PHE A 85 2.12 3.44 3.47
CA PHE A 85 0.90 3.99 2.89
C PHE A 85 -0.31 3.06 3.09
N TYR A 86 -0.15 1.75 2.88
CA TYR A 86 -1.18 0.76 3.19
C TYR A 86 -1.59 0.74 4.66
N VAL A 87 -0.67 0.96 5.60
CA VAL A 87 -1.04 1.12 7.01
C VAL A 87 -1.84 2.40 7.24
N LEU A 88 -1.44 3.52 6.61
CA LEU A 88 -2.11 4.81 6.78
C LEU A 88 -3.53 4.85 6.21
N VAL A 89 -3.83 4.11 5.15
CA VAL A 89 -5.20 4.00 4.60
C VAL A 89 -6.06 2.95 5.31
N PHE A 90 -5.45 2.06 6.10
CA PHE A 90 -6.17 0.97 6.76
C PHE A 90 -7.30 1.41 7.72
N PRO A 91 -7.18 2.53 8.47
CA PRO A 91 -8.29 3.06 9.26
C PRO A 91 -9.57 3.29 8.45
N GLY A 92 -9.46 3.64 7.16
CA GLY A 92 -10.63 3.76 6.28
C GLY A 92 -11.35 2.44 6.05
N ASN A 93 -10.60 1.34 5.86
CA ASN A 93 -11.19 0.00 5.74
C ASN A 93 -11.85 -0.44 7.06
N ILE A 94 -11.23 -0.12 8.20
CA ILE A 94 -11.79 -0.42 9.53
C ILE A 94 -13.10 0.34 9.72
N ALA A 95 -13.10 1.66 9.45
CA ALA A 95 -14.30 2.48 9.54
C ALA A 95 -15.41 1.98 8.61
N GLN A 96 -15.07 1.56 7.39
CA GLN A 96 -16.05 0.94 6.49
C GLN A 96 -16.73 -0.27 7.14
N TYR A 97 -15.95 -1.15 7.79
CA TYR A 97 -16.47 -2.33 8.48
C TYR A 97 -17.30 -1.97 9.72
N THR A 98 -16.77 -1.13 10.62
CA THR A 98 -17.42 -0.83 11.90
C THR A 98 -18.64 0.09 11.77
N GLU A 99 -18.68 0.90 10.72
CA GLU A 99 -19.77 1.84 10.46
C GLU A 99 -20.71 1.34 9.34
N HIS A 100 -20.52 0.10 8.88
CA HIS A 100 -21.37 -0.58 7.90
C HIS A 100 -21.58 0.21 6.59
N ARG A 101 -20.53 0.87 6.11
CA ARG A 101 -20.62 1.74 4.93
C ARG A 101 -20.55 0.91 3.63
N ASP A 102 -21.57 1.02 2.79
CA ASP A 102 -21.61 0.41 1.46
C ASP A 102 -20.67 1.16 0.51
N ALA A 103 -19.68 0.42 -0.03
CA ALA A 103 -18.85 0.94 -1.11
C ALA A 103 -18.06 -0.16 -1.83
N PHE A 104 -17.68 0.05 -3.09
CA PHE A 104 -16.97 -0.91 -3.95
C PHE A 104 -17.68 -2.28 -4.07
N GLY A 105 -19.02 -2.30 -4.01
CA GLY A 105 -19.81 -3.54 -3.99
C GLY A 105 -19.68 -4.37 -2.70
N LEU A 106 -19.11 -3.80 -1.63
CA LEU A 106 -19.02 -4.37 -0.29
C LEU A 106 -20.25 -3.95 0.52
N ASP A 107 -21.35 -4.65 0.26
CA ASP A 107 -22.70 -4.43 0.78
C ASP A 107 -23.06 -5.35 1.97
N THR A 108 -22.12 -6.18 2.44
CA THR A 108 -22.30 -7.05 3.61
C THR A 108 -21.12 -7.01 4.56
N ASP A 109 -21.38 -7.27 5.84
CA ASP A 109 -20.34 -7.29 6.87
C ASP A 109 -19.30 -8.37 6.61
N THR A 110 -19.70 -9.53 6.07
CA THR A 110 -18.78 -10.59 5.67
C THR A 110 -17.79 -10.09 4.61
N LYS A 111 -18.27 -9.39 3.58
CA LYS A 111 -17.41 -8.83 2.52
C LYS A 111 -16.41 -7.81 3.08
N ARG A 112 -16.88 -6.90 3.95
CA ARG A 112 -16.04 -5.90 4.63
C ARG A 112 -15.01 -6.53 5.56
N LEU A 113 -15.40 -7.55 6.34
CA LEU A 113 -14.50 -8.27 7.24
C LEU A 113 -13.39 -8.98 6.47
N ILE A 114 -13.74 -9.67 5.37
CA ILE A 114 -12.76 -10.31 4.49
C ILE A 114 -11.74 -9.30 3.96
N ARG A 115 -12.17 -8.09 3.58
CA ARG A 115 -11.28 -7.00 3.14
C ARG A 115 -10.20 -6.67 4.17
N LEU A 116 -10.52 -6.71 5.46
CA LEU A 116 -9.55 -6.40 6.52
C LEU A 116 -8.37 -7.38 6.54
N PHE A 117 -8.59 -8.66 6.23
CA PHE A 117 -7.53 -9.67 6.15
C PHE A 117 -6.64 -9.53 4.91
N PHE A 118 -7.14 -8.92 3.83
CA PHE A 118 -6.32 -8.66 2.66
C PHE A 118 -5.29 -7.55 2.89
N GLN A 119 -5.54 -6.61 3.79
CA GLN A 119 -4.58 -5.52 4.07
C GLN A 119 -3.22 -6.02 4.57
N PRO A 120 -3.10 -6.85 5.62
CA PRO A 120 -1.80 -7.38 6.05
C PRO A 120 -1.14 -8.25 4.97
N VAL A 121 -1.92 -8.97 4.17
CA VAL A 121 -1.40 -9.74 3.01
C VAL A 121 -0.78 -8.80 1.97
N LEU A 122 -1.43 -7.68 1.63
CA LEU A 122 -0.90 -6.68 0.68
C LEU A 122 0.38 -6.02 1.20
N ILE A 123 0.43 -5.70 2.49
CA ILE A 123 1.62 -5.14 3.14
C ILE A 123 2.79 -6.13 3.01
N LEU A 124 2.60 -7.39 3.40
CA LEU A 124 3.62 -8.42 3.32
C LEU A 124 4.04 -8.70 1.87
N LEU A 125 3.09 -8.78 0.94
CA LEU A 125 3.37 -9.00 -0.48
C LEU A 125 4.20 -7.86 -1.08
N THR A 126 3.93 -6.62 -0.66
CA THR A 126 4.70 -5.44 -1.08
C THR A 126 6.14 -5.49 -0.56
N LEU A 127 6.30 -5.75 0.74
CA LEU A 127 7.63 -5.85 1.34
C LEU A 127 8.42 -7.03 0.74
N TRP A 128 7.77 -8.16 0.51
CA TRP A 128 8.39 -9.33 -0.08
C TRP A 128 8.76 -9.14 -1.55
N SER A 129 7.87 -8.58 -2.38
CA SER A 129 8.11 -8.41 -3.82
C SER A 129 9.23 -7.42 -4.15
N THR A 130 9.54 -6.52 -3.22
CA THR A 130 10.61 -5.52 -3.33
C THR A 130 11.94 -5.96 -2.70
N GLY A 131 11.95 -7.08 -1.97
CA GLY A 131 13.10 -7.51 -1.16
C GLY A 131 13.23 -6.77 0.18
N ALA A 132 12.35 -5.82 0.48
CA ALA A 132 12.35 -5.07 1.73
C ALA A 132 12.16 -5.97 2.96
N LEU A 133 11.32 -7.00 2.86
CA LEU A 133 11.07 -7.92 3.97
C LEU A 133 12.36 -8.60 4.45
N LYS A 134 13.18 -9.09 3.51
CA LYS A 134 14.48 -9.70 3.82
C LYS A 134 15.44 -8.68 4.44
N GLN A 135 15.47 -7.44 3.93
CA GLN A 135 16.33 -6.39 4.50
C GLN A 135 15.92 -6.01 5.94
N LEU A 136 14.62 -5.96 6.23
CA LEU A 136 14.09 -5.61 7.54
C LEU A 136 14.32 -6.74 8.57
N ILE A 137 14.10 -8.00 8.18
CA ILE A 137 14.31 -9.17 9.06
C ILE A 137 15.81 -9.49 9.22
N GLY A 138 16.60 -9.33 8.15
CA GLY A 138 18.05 -9.58 8.16
C GLY A 138 18.85 -8.54 8.94
N LYS A 139 18.27 -7.38 9.25
CA LYS A 139 18.77 -6.46 10.26
C LYS A 139 18.38 -6.97 11.66
N SER A 140 19.05 -8.03 12.14
CA SER A 140 19.28 -8.11 13.59
C SER A 140 20.15 -6.91 13.97
N PRO A 141 19.86 -6.18 15.06
CA PRO A 141 20.77 -5.17 15.59
C PRO A 141 22.02 -5.89 16.10
N GLY A 142 22.98 -6.11 15.20
CA GLY A 142 24.30 -6.59 15.55
C GLY A 142 24.99 -5.50 16.36
N ILE A 143 25.06 -5.74 17.67
CA ILE A 143 26.13 -5.23 18.53
C ILE A 143 27.44 -5.66 17.86
N ASN A 144 28.00 -4.79 17.04
CA ASN A 144 29.37 -4.89 16.57
C ASN A 144 30.06 -3.60 16.97
N ASN A 145 30.55 -3.59 18.21
CA ASN A 145 31.48 -2.59 18.70
C ASN A 145 32.88 -3.04 18.26
N PRO A 146 33.59 -2.30 17.39
CA PRO A 146 34.97 -2.63 17.07
C PRO A 146 35.89 -2.24 18.24
N GLN A 147 36.72 -3.18 18.71
CA GLN A 147 38.07 -2.85 19.18
C GLN A 147 39.06 -3.33 18.12
#